data_AF-A0A9D0Q4H2-F1
#
_entry.id   AF-A0A9D0Q4H2-F1
#
_cell.length_a   1.000
_cell.length_b   1.000
_cell.length_c   1.000
_cell.angle_alpha   90.00
_cell.angle_beta   90.00
_cell.angle_gamma   90.00
#
_symmetry.space_group_name_H-M   'P 1'
#
loop_
_entity.id
_entity.type
_entity.pdbx_description
1 polymer ?
#
loop_
_entity_poly.entity_id
_entity_poly.type
_entity_poly.pdbx_seq_one_letter_code
_entity_poly.pdbx_strand_id
1 'polypeptide(L)' 'MNISKILEEHISHALHLAGAPKNAPAILKPSNHPEFGDYQANGVMGIAKTLKTNPRALATQVVEHLRLQLKG' A
#
# COMPACT_ATOMS: atom_id res chain seq x y z
N MET A 1 6.44 18.28 -8.67
CA MET A 1 5.80 16.95 -8.61
C MET A 1 6.35 16.24 -7.39
N ASN A 2 5.50 15.83 -6.43
CA ASN A 2 5.95 15.24 -5.16
C ASN A 2 5.81 13.72 -5.24
N ILE A 3 6.95 13.00 -5.27
CA ILE A 3 6.99 11.55 -5.41
C ILE A 3 6.20 10.84 -4.31
N SER A 4 6.20 11.34 -3.07
CA SER A 4 5.47 10.72 -1.98
C SER A 4 3.95 10.77 -2.22
N LYS A 5 3.46 11.87 -2.79
CA LYS A 5 2.04 12.02 -3.13
C LYS A 5 1.62 11.03 -4.22
N ILE A 6 2.45 10.87 -5.25
CA ILE A 6 2.21 9.89 -6.32
C ILE A 6 2.18 8.47 -5.75
N LEU A 7 3.17 8.10 -4.94
CA LEU A 7 3.22 6.80 -4.28
C LEU A 7 1.98 6.57 -3.41
N GLU A 8 1.56 7.56 -2.63
CA GLU A 8 0.39 7.46 -1.76
C GLU A 8 -0.91 7.28 -2.55
N GLU A 9 -1.09 7.98 -3.68
CA GLU A 9 -2.25 7.84 -4.57
C GLU A 9 -2.32 6.42 -5.18
N HIS A 10 -1.22 5.93 -5.75
CA HIS A 10 -1.18 4.59 -6.34
C HIS A 10 -1.38 3.48 -5.30
N ILE A 11 -0.74 3.58 -4.14
CA ILE A 11 -0.86 2.58 -3.08
C ILE A 11 -2.28 2.57 -2.49
N SER A 12 -2.90 3.74 -2.29
CA SER A 12 -4.29 3.83 -1.83
C SER A 12 -5.27 3.23 -2.84
N HIS A 13 -5.02 3.44 -4.14
CA HIS A 13 -5.80 2.79 -5.18
C HIS A 13 -5.60 1.26 -5.19
N ALA A 14 -4.37 0.77 -5.07
CA ALA A 14 -4.07 -0.65 -4.99
C ALA A 14 -4.70 -1.32 -3.74
N LEU A 15 -4.71 -0.62 -2.60
CA LEU A 15 -5.42 -1.03 -1.39
C LEU A 15 -6.91 -1.20 -1.64
N HIS A 16 -7.54 -0.22 -2.32
CA HIS A 16 -8.96 -0.32 -2.66
C HIS A 16 -9.26 -1.52 -3.55
N LEU A 17 -8.45 -1.77 -4.58
CA LEU A 17 -8.59 -2.95 -5.45
C LEU A 17 -8.40 -4.27 -4.69
N ALA A 18 -7.54 -4.28 -3.67
CA ALA A 18 -7.33 -5.42 -2.77
C ALA A 18 -8.45 -5.60 -1.72
N GLY A 19 -9.54 -4.81 -1.79
CA GLY A 19 -10.71 -4.92 -0.91
C GLY A 19 -10.68 -4.01 0.32
N ALA A 20 -9.73 -3.07 0.41
CA ALA A 20 -9.74 -2.07 1.46
C ALA A 20 -10.87 -1.02 1.25
N PRO A 21 -11.36 -0.38 2.33
CA PRO A 21 -12.26 0.77 2.22
C PRO A 21 -11.70 1.85 1.30
N LYS A 22 -12.58 2.59 0.61
CA LYS A 22 -12.24 3.59 -0.41
C LYS A 22 -11.25 4.67 0.05
N ASN A 23 -11.18 4.93 1.35
CA ASN A 23 -10.31 5.94 1.97
C ASN A 23 -9.28 5.32 2.94
N ALA A 24 -8.95 4.04 2.77
CA ALA A 24 -7.97 3.39 3.63
C ALA A 24 -6.59 4.03 3.42
N PRO A 25 -5.93 4.56 4.48
CA PRO A 25 -4.68 5.27 4.32
C PRO A 25 -3.54 4.28 4.03
N ALA A 26 -2.71 4.59 3.03
CA ALA A 26 -1.47 3.85 2.78
C ALA A 26 -0.46 3.97 3.93
N ILE A 27 -0.50 5.07 4.69
CA ILE A 27 0.45 5.44 5.74
C ILE A 27 1.88 5.36 5.20
N LEU A 28 2.17 6.18 4.19
CA LEU A 28 3.48 6.24 3.55
C LEU A 28 4.48 6.99 4.43
N LYS A 29 5.64 6.39 4.69
CA LYS A 29 6.76 7.02 5.41
C LYS A 29 8.08 6.75 4.70
N PRO A 30 9.07 7.66 4.77
CA PRO A 30 10.45 7.33 4.40
C PRO A 30 10.93 6.15 5.22
N SER A 31 11.72 5.26 4.60
CA SER A 31 12.37 4.18 5.32
C SER A 31 13.56 4.71 6.13
N ASN A 32 13.74 4.19 7.34
CA ASN A 32 14.96 4.42 8.12
C ASN A 32 16.04 3.36 7.85
N HIS A 33 15.73 2.38 7.00
CA HIS A 33 16.51 1.18 6.73
C HIS A 33 16.64 0.99 5.21
N PRO A 34 17.84 1.18 4.63
CA PRO A 34 18.05 1.07 3.19
C PRO A 34 17.63 -0.28 2.59
N GLU A 35 17.73 -1.36 3.36
CA GLU A 35 17.30 -2.71 2.95
C GLU A 35 15.79 -2.83 2.68
N PHE A 36 14.98 -1.88 3.16
CA PHE A 36 13.53 -1.83 2.91
C PHE A 36 13.13 -0.83 1.82
N GLY A 37 14.09 -0.28 1.07
CA GLY A 37 13.86 0.72 0.02
C GLY A 37 13.64 2.13 0.55
N ASP A 38 13.18 3.05 -0.31
CA ASP A 38 13.08 4.47 0.02
C ASP A 38 11.88 4.82 0.91
N TYR A 39 10.76 4.10 0.73
CA TYR A 39 9.50 4.33 1.42
C TYR A 39 8.82 3.04 1.84
N GLN A 40 8.04 3.11 2.92
CA GLN A 40 7.23 2.02 3.43
C GLN A 40 5.76 2.46 3.56
N ALA A 41 4.84 1.61 3.10
CA ALA A 41 3.40 1.78 3.30
C ALA A 41 2.93 0.92 4.48
N ASN A 42 2.69 1.56 5.62
CA ASN A 42 2.47 0.88 6.90
C ASN A 42 0.98 0.64 7.22
N GLY A 43 0.06 1.01 6.33
CA GLY A 43 -1.38 0.91 6.55
C GLY A 43 -1.96 -0.52 6.52
N VAL A 44 -1.26 -1.46 5.86
CA VAL A 44 -1.79 -2.80 5.55
C VAL A 44 -2.21 -3.58 6.80
N MET A 45 -1.42 -3.53 7.88
CA MET A 45 -1.76 -4.26 9.11
C MET A 45 -3.07 -3.79 9.73
N GLY A 46 -3.28 -2.47 9.83
CA GLY A 46 -4.50 -1.90 10.40
C GLY A 46 -5.72 -2.25 9.56
N ILE A 47 -5.58 -2.20 8.24
CA ILE A 47 -6.64 -2.55 7.29
C ILE A 47 -6.98 -4.04 7.39
N ALA A 48 -5.97 -4.91 7.40
CA ALA A 48 -6.18 -6.35 7.53
C ALA A 48 -6.89 -6.73 8.83
N LYS A 49 -6.54 -6.04 9.93
CA LYS A 49 -7.22 -6.21 11.22
C LYS A 49 -8.70 -5.84 11.14
N THR A 50 -9.04 -4.71 10.52
CA THR A 50 -10.44 -4.30 10.31
C THR A 50 -11.20 -5.28 9.42
N LEU A 51 -10.56 -5.81 8.38
CA LEU A 51 -11.15 -6.77 7.45
C LEU A 51 -11.15 -8.22 7.98
N LYS A 52 -10.56 -8.48 9.16
CA LYS A 52 -10.35 -9.82 9.73
C LYS A 52 -9.67 -10.79 8.76
N THR A 53 -8.68 -10.30 8.02
CA THR A 53 -7.90 -11.08 7.04
C THR A 53 -6.42 -11.17 7.43
N ASN A 54 -5.69 -12.07 6.79
CA ASN A 54 -4.26 -12.21 6.98
C ASN A 54 -3.52 -10.99 6.37
N PRO A 55 -2.72 -10.23 7.15
CA PRO A 55 -2.03 -9.03 6.66
C PRO A 55 -1.01 -9.32 5.56
N ARG A 56 -0.38 -10.50 5.58
CA ARG A 56 0.57 -10.90 4.53
C ARG A 56 -0.17 -11.18 3.22
N ALA A 57 -1.31 -11.86 3.27
CA ALA A 57 -2.14 -12.11 2.09
C ALA A 57 -2.64 -10.79 1.47
N LEU A 58 -3.12 -9.87 2.30
CA LEU A 58 -3.53 -8.54 1.85
C LEU A 58 -2.36 -7.78 1.23
N ALA A 59 -1.18 -7.76 1.87
CA ALA A 59 0.01 -7.10 1.34
C ALA A 59 0.40 -7.65 -0.05
N THR A 60 0.35 -8.96 -0.23
CA THR A 60 0.61 -9.59 -1.53
C THR A 60 -0.37 -9.12 -2.60
N GLN A 61 -1.67 -9.07 -2.31
CA GLN A 61 -2.68 -8.56 -3.26
C GLN A 61 -2.46 -7.10 -3.62
N VAL A 62 -2.12 -6.26 -2.64
CA VAL A 62 -1.81 -4.83 -2.87
C VAL A 62 -0.63 -4.67 -3.81
N VAL A 63 0.46 -5.42 -3.61
CA VAL A 63 1.63 -5.38 -4.49
C VAL A 63 1.29 -5.81 -5.91
N GLU A 64 0.46 -6.84 -6.09
CA GLU A 64 0.02 -7.28 -7.41
C GLU A 64 -0.83 -6.21 -8.13
N HIS A 65 -1.80 -5.60 -7.45
CA HIS A 65 -2.57 -4.50 -8.02
C HIS A 65 -1.70 -3.28 -8.35
N LEU A 66 -0.74 -2.94 -7.48
CA LEU A 66 0.19 -1.84 -7.71
C LEU A 66 1.06 -2.10 -8.95
N ARG A 67 1.58 -3.32 -9.11
CA ARG A 67 2.36 -3.71 -10.29
C ARG A 67 1.55 -3.61 -11.57
N LEU A 68 0.27 -3.99 -11.55
CA LEU A 68 -0.60 -3.88 -12.73
C LEU A 68 -0.84 -2.42 -13.12
N GLN A 69 -0.97 -1.50 -12.15
CA GLN A 69 -1.15 -0.07 -12.43
C GLN A 69 0.09 0.59 -13.05
N LEU A 70 1.29 0.12 -12.69
CA LEU A 70 2.55 0.70 -13.16
C LEU A 70 3.05 0.10 -14.48
N LYS A 71 2.42 -0.98 -14.95
CA LYS A 71 2.64 -1.50 -16.32
C LYS A 71 1.87 -0.61 -17.30
N GLY A 72 2.51 0.49 -17.71
CA GLY A 72 2.19 1.20 -18.94
C GLY A 72 2.72 0.45 -20.16
#